data_AF-E8ZJH7-F1
#
_entry.id   AF-E8ZJH7-F1
#
_cell.length_a   1.000
_cell.length_b   1.000
_cell.length_c   1.000
_cell.angle_alpha   90.00
_cell.angle_beta   90.00
_cell.angle_gamma   90.00
#
_symmetry.space_group_name_H-M   'P 1'
#
loop_
_entity.id
_entity.type
_entity.pdbx_description
1 polymer ?
#
loop_
_entity_poly.entity_id
_entity_poly.type
_entity_poly.pdbx_seq_one_letter_code
_entity_poly.pdbx_strand_id
1 'polypeptide(L)'
;MSIALKGAMGVGGIGATVGGGFLAHSVMSKSEPKKTLAKQLTDDGFTLINLDTTRTEESTSGWKKILDSYKTITAKKPELKIGTFSLETKDLEDINKLKNACASVLKLEEGSSEFTKHHSIASKWCVEPISVNSLLSKRGIILLSTEGSENADAWTTIAKDYAANKKANSKEPMDGVDSTEVSGTDYSGNISKIQTACNTRKTKSSHEEEFEKYLEDVQQWCVSKSKL
;
A
#
# COMPACT_ATOMS: atom_id res chain seq x y z
N MET A 1 -6.34 73.39 8.04
CA MET A 1 -5.21 74.30 7.70
C MET A 1 -3.95 73.52 8.01
N SER A 2 -3.08 73.18 7.07
CA SER A 2 -2.53 74.03 6.00
C SER A 2 -2.22 73.26 4.71
N ILE A 3 -2.37 73.96 3.61
CA ILE A 3 -1.92 73.63 2.25
C ILE A 3 -0.67 74.48 1.97
N ALA A 4 0.37 73.91 1.34
CA ALA A 4 1.31 74.51 0.37
C ALA A 4 2.56 73.61 0.26
N LEU A 5 2.89 72.90 -0.84
CA LEU A 5 3.21 73.27 -2.24
C LEU A 5 4.68 73.74 -2.45
N LYS A 6 5.28 73.22 -3.55
CA LYS A 6 6.57 73.50 -4.23
C LYS A 6 7.62 72.40 -3.97
N GLY A 7 8.11 71.61 -4.91
CA GLY A 7 8.20 71.74 -6.38
C GLY A 7 9.68 71.73 -6.77
N ALA A 8 10.17 70.65 -7.38
CA ALA A 8 11.40 70.63 -8.17
C ALA A 8 11.35 69.49 -9.18
N MET A 9 11.08 69.86 -10.43
CA MET A 9 11.16 69.02 -11.61
C MET A 9 12.64 68.86 -11.98
N GLY A 10 13.12 67.62 -12.02
CA GLY A 10 14.37 67.25 -12.69
C GLY A 10 14.04 66.62 -14.04
N VAL A 11 14.21 67.39 -15.12
CA VAL A 11 14.14 66.92 -16.51
C VAL A 11 15.51 66.37 -16.89
N GLY A 12 15.57 65.15 -17.43
CA GLY A 12 16.78 64.66 -18.09
C GLY A 12 16.81 63.15 -18.29
N GLY A 13 16.34 62.66 -19.43
CA GLY A 13 16.51 61.27 -19.84
C GLY A 13 15.46 60.81 -20.85
N ILE A 14 15.57 61.26 -22.10
CA ILE A 14 14.86 60.66 -23.23
C ILE A 14 15.55 59.32 -23.52
N GLY A 15 14.91 58.23 -23.10
CA GLY A 15 15.20 56.87 -23.53
C GLY A 15 13.93 56.28 -24.13
N ALA A 16 13.92 56.11 -25.45
CA ALA A 16 12.79 55.58 -26.19
C ALA A 16 12.72 54.04 -26.13
N THR A 17 11.51 53.52 -26.42
CA THR A 17 11.19 52.13 -26.83
C THR A 17 11.11 51.11 -25.67
N VAL A 18 10.18 50.15 -25.56
CA VAL A 18 9.08 49.58 -26.36
C VAL A 18 8.03 49.08 -25.35
N GLY A 19 6.75 49.06 -25.71
CA GLY A 19 5.65 48.59 -24.86
C GLY A 19 5.92 47.25 -24.15
N GLY A 20 5.89 47.29 -22.82
CA GLY A 20 5.79 46.11 -21.97
C GLY A 20 4.34 45.97 -21.54
N GLY A 21 3.57 45.12 -22.23
CA GLY A 21 2.29 44.67 -21.72
C GLY A 21 2.51 44.03 -20.35
N PHE A 22 1.76 44.48 -19.35
CA PHE A 22 1.65 43.75 -18.10
C PHE A 22 1.02 42.38 -18.43
N LEU A 23 1.87 41.37 -18.58
CA LEU A 23 1.46 39.99 -18.47
C LEU A 23 1.05 39.79 -17.01
N ALA A 24 -0.24 39.96 -16.75
CA ALA A 24 -0.89 39.33 -15.62
C ALA A 24 -0.72 37.82 -15.80
N HIS A 25 0.41 37.29 -15.31
CA HIS A 25 0.56 35.85 -15.14
C HIS A 25 -0.43 35.49 -14.05
N SER A 26 -1.67 35.17 -14.45
CA SER A 26 -2.59 34.44 -13.61
C SER A 26 -1.79 33.24 -13.12
N VAL A 27 -1.50 33.22 -11.84
CA VAL A 27 -1.07 32.04 -11.12
C VAL A 27 -2.32 31.16 -11.10
N MET A 28 -2.65 30.58 -12.26
CA MET A 28 -3.40 29.36 -12.30
C MET A 28 -2.46 28.37 -11.62
N SER A 29 -2.60 28.26 -10.30
CA SER A 29 -2.26 27.04 -9.59
C SER A 29 -3.01 25.95 -10.34
N LYS A 30 -2.35 25.36 -11.34
CA LYS A 30 -2.74 24.07 -11.90
C LYS A 30 -2.62 23.15 -10.71
N SER A 31 -3.72 22.97 -9.98
CA SER A 31 -3.81 21.90 -8.99
C SER A 31 -3.46 20.65 -9.77
N GLU A 32 -2.34 20.03 -9.43
CA GLU A 32 -1.98 18.75 -10.04
C GLU A 32 -3.20 17.82 -9.90
N PRO A 33 -3.53 17.04 -10.94
CA PRO A 33 -4.65 16.13 -10.88
C PRO A 33 -4.46 15.22 -9.66
N LYS A 34 -5.44 15.23 -8.75
CA LYS A 34 -5.36 14.47 -7.50
C LYS A 34 -5.16 12.99 -7.83
N LYS A 35 -4.27 12.35 -7.08
CA LYS A 35 -4.00 10.93 -7.23
C LYS A 35 -5.26 10.13 -6.87
N THR A 36 -5.68 9.23 -7.75
CA THR A 36 -6.81 8.32 -7.46
C THR A 36 -6.34 7.09 -6.71
N LEU A 37 -7.26 6.39 -6.03
CA LEU A 37 -6.95 5.11 -5.40
C LEU A 37 -6.46 4.07 -6.41
N ALA A 38 -7.01 4.04 -7.63
CA ALA A 38 -6.52 3.22 -8.72
C ALA A 38 -5.02 3.44 -8.99
N LYS A 39 -4.63 4.71 -9.08
CA LYS A 39 -3.24 5.09 -9.30
C LYS A 39 -2.37 4.74 -8.09
N GLN A 40 -2.84 5.00 -6.87
CA GLN A 40 -2.13 4.64 -5.64
C GLN A 40 -1.86 3.13 -5.56
N LEU A 41 -2.86 2.28 -5.78
CA LEU A 41 -2.67 0.83 -5.74
C LEU A 41 -1.68 0.33 -6.81
N THR A 42 -1.71 0.94 -8.00
CA THR A 42 -0.77 0.59 -9.07
C THR A 42 0.65 1.02 -8.72
N ASP A 43 0.82 2.22 -8.18
CA ASP A 43 2.11 2.71 -7.68
C ASP A 43 2.62 1.85 -6.50
N ASP A 44 1.71 1.27 -5.70
CA ASP A 44 2.02 0.31 -4.63
C ASP A 44 2.27 -1.12 -5.14
N GLY A 45 2.31 -1.34 -6.46
CA GLY A 45 2.66 -2.60 -7.10
C GLY A 45 1.52 -3.59 -7.33
N PHE A 46 0.27 -3.22 -7.03
CA PHE A 46 -0.89 -4.04 -7.33
C PHE A 46 -1.29 -3.96 -8.80
N THR A 47 -1.86 -5.04 -9.33
CA THR A 47 -2.58 -5.02 -10.61
C THR A 47 -4.07 -4.91 -10.31
N LEU A 48 -4.77 -3.94 -10.90
CA LEU A 48 -6.23 -3.83 -10.74
C LEU A 48 -6.93 -4.99 -11.43
N ILE A 49 -7.91 -5.60 -10.77
CA ILE A 49 -8.69 -6.67 -11.38
C ILE A 49 -9.64 -6.11 -12.45
N ASN A 50 -9.93 -6.90 -13.47
CA ASN A 50 -10.85 -6.52 -14.54
C ASN A 50 -12.27 -6.25 -13.99
N LEU A 51 -12.81 -5.06 -14.21
CA LEU A 51 -14.13 -4.64 -13.69
C LEU A 51 -15.28 -4.78 -14.70
N ASP A 52 -15.04 -5.39 -15.87
CA ASP A 52 -16.02 -5.49 -16.95
C ASP A 52 -17.19 -6.42 -16.54
N THR A 53 -18.35 -5.82 -16.31
CA THR A 53 -19.57 -6.54 -15.90
C THR A 53 -20.26 -7.28 -17.04
N THR A 54 -19.83 -7.08 -18.29
CA THR A 54 -20.39 -7.77 -19.47
C THR A 54 -19.79 -9.16 -19.66
N ARG A 55 -18.67 -9.46 -18.97
CA ARG A 55 -17.99 -10.75 -19.04
C ARG A 55 -18.58 -11.75 -18.06
N THR A 56 -18.91 -12.94 -18.56
CA THR A 56 -19.18 -14.10 -17.71
C THR A 56 -17.87 -14.59 -17.12
N GLU A 57 -17.80 -14.62 -15.79
CA GLU A 57 -16.64 -15.13 -15.07
C GLU A 57 -16.70 -16.65 -14.98
N GLU A 58 -15.61 -17.32 -15.36
CA GLU A 58 -15.44 -18.75 -15.16
C GLU A 58 -15.33 -19.09 -13.67
N SER A 59 -15.63 -20.33 -13.30
CA SER A 59 -15.53 -20.81 -11.92
C SER A 59 -14.12 -20.73 -11.34
N THR A 60 -13.09 -20.70 -12.19
CA THR A 60 -11.68 -20.57 -11.82
C THR A 60 -11.15 -19.13 -11.89
N SER A 61 -12.00 -18.16 -12.25
CA SER A 61 -11.64 -16.75 -12.34
C SER A 61 -11.15 -16.18 -11.01
N GLY A 62 -10.34 -15.12 -11.09
CA GLY A 62 -9.95 -14.34 -9.91
C GLY A 62 -11.17 -13.84 -9.13
N TRP A 63 -12.24 -13.45 -9.83
CA TRP A 63 -13.47 -12.97 -9.23
C TRP A 63 -14.21 -13.99 -8.38
N LYS A 64 -14.26 -15.25 -8.81
CA LYS A 64 -14.91 -16.30 -8.01
C LYS A 64 -14.18 -16.50 -6.68
N LYS A 65 -12.84 -16.58 -6.71
CA LYS A 65 -12.01 -16.68 -5.49
C LYS A 65 -12.18 -15.46 -4.57
N ILE A 66 -12.26 -14.27 -5.15
CA ILE A 66 -12.51 -13.03 -4.42
C ILE A 66 -13.89 -13.04 -3.77
N LEU A 67 -14.94 -13.44 -4.49
CA LEU A 67 -16.29 -13.50 -3.96
C LEU A 67 -16.37 -14.46 -2.76
N ASP A 68 -15.78 -15.65 -2.88
CA ASP A 68 -15.79 -16.65 -1.81
C ASP A 68 -15.03 -16.16 -0.56
N SER A 69 -13.88 -15.51 -0.77
CA SER A 69 -13.09 -14.88 0.30
C SER A 69 -13.85 -13.71 0.92
N TYR A 70 -14.49 -12.87 0.11
CA TYR A 70 -15.28 -11.72 0.54
C TYR A 70 -16.45 -12.16 1.43
N LYS A 71 -17.22 -13.17 1.01
CA LYS A 71 -18.32 -13.77 1.79
C LYS A 71 -17.83 -14.23 3.16
N THR A 72 -16.71 -14.95 3.20
CA THR A 72 -16.16 -15.53 4.43
C THR A 72 -15.60 -14.48 5.38
N ILE A 73 -14.78 -13.56 4.86
CA ILE A 73 -14.04 -12.59 5.68
C ILE A 73 -14.99 -11.50 6.18
N THR A 74 -15.87 -10.96 5.34
CA THR A 74 -16.76 -9.86 5.75
C THR A 74 -17.88 -10.30 6.68
N ALA A 75 -18.17 -11.61 6.77
CA ALA A 75 -19.03 -12.15 7.81
C ALA A 75 -18.42 -12.02 9.21
N LYS A 76 -17.08 -12.15 9.31
CA LYS A 76 -16.33 -12.01 10.58
C LYS A 76 -15.87 -10.56 10.83
N LYS A 77 -15.58 -9.82 9.75
CA LYS A 77 -14.98 -8.48 9.73
C LYS A 77 -15.81 -7.52 8.87
N PRO A 78 -16.97 -7.04 9.36
CA PRO A 78 -17.86 -6.17 8.59
C PRO A 78 -17.22 -4.87 8.12
N GLU A 79 -16.17 -4.40 8.79
CA GLU A 79 -15.37 -3.22 8.44
C GLU A 79 -14.63 -3.37 7.11
N LEU A 80 -14.41 -4.61 6.64
CA LEU A 80 -13.79 -4.90 5.35
C LEU A 80 -14.79 -4.95 4.19
N LYS A 81 -16.08 -4.68 4.43
CA LYS A 81 -17.08 -4.60 3.36
C LYS A 81 -16.79 -3.42 2.45
N ILE A 82 -16.97 -3.64 1.15
CA ILE A 82 -16.86 -2.59 0.14
C ILE A 82 -18.27 -2.19 -0.30
N GLY A 83 -18.60 -0.90 -0.21
CA GLY A 83 -19.92 -0.38 -0.58
C GLY A 83 -21.08 -0.91 0.29
N THR A 84 -22.31 -0.64 -0.18
CA THR A 84 -23.55 -1.00 0.51
C THR A 84 -24.40 -1.88 -0.40
N PHE A 85 -24.13 -3.18 -0.42
CA PHE A 85 -24.92 -4.16 -1.15
C PHE A 85 -25.03 -5.48 -0.38
N SER A 86 -26.05 -6.27 -0.73
CA SER A 86 -26.27 -7.60 -0.20
C SER A 86 -25.95 -8.66 -1.26
N LEU A 87 -25.39 -9.78 -0.80
CA LEU A 87 -25.10 -10.94 -1.63
C LEU A 87 -26.32 -11.88 -1.61
N GLU A 88 -26.74 -12.35 -2.78
CA GLU A 88 -28.02 -13.06 -2.98
C GLU A 88 -27.82 -14.51 -3.42
N THR A 89 -26.63 -15.08 -3.21
CA THR A 89 -26.23 -16.47 -3.56
C THR A 89 -26.11 -16.78 -5.05
N LYS A 90 -26.30 -15.77 -5.92
CA LYS A 90 -26.06 -15.85 -7.35
C LYS A 90 -24.71 -15.27 -7.70
N ASP A 91 -23.73 -16.13 -7.95
CA ASP A 91 -22.33 -15.70 -8.09
C ASP A 91 -22.11 -14.64 -9.18
N LEU A 92 -22.77 -14.72 -10.34
CA LEU A 92 -22.61 -13.73 -11.40
C LEU A 92 -23.15 -12.34 -11.00
N GLU A 93 -24.33 -12.28 -10.39
CA GLU A 93 -24.91 -11.03 -9.90
C GLU A 93 -24.09 -10.45 -8.74
N ASP A 94 -23.65 -11.32 -7.82
CA ASP A 94 -22.81 -10.98 -6.67
C ASP A 94 -21.42 -10.45 -7.10
N ILE A 95 -20.79 -11.07 -8.10
CA ILE A 95 -19.55 -10.58 -8.71
C ILE A 95 -19.76 -9.21 -9.35
N ASN A 96 -20.85 -9.02 -10.08
CA ASN A 96 -21.13 -7.72 -10.71
C ASN A 96 -21.36 -6.61 -9.67
N LYS A 97 -21.99 -6.93 -8.53
CA LYS A 97 -22.09 -6.01 -7.38
C LYS A 97 -20.69 -5.63 -6.84
N LEU A 98 -19.80 -6.61 -6.67
CA LEU A 98 -18.41 -6.36 -6.26
C LEU A 98 -17.63 -5.52 -7.29
N LYS A 99 -17.73 -5.82 -8.58
CA LYS A 99 -17.11 -5.06 -9.68
C LYS A 99 -17.52 -3.58 -9.62
N ASN A 100 -18.82 -3.32 -9.46
CA ASN A 100 -19.35 -1.96 -9.37
C ASN A 100 -18.88 -1.22 -8.11
N ALA A 101 -18.81 -1.90 -6.98
CA ALA A 101 -18.28 -1.33 -5.75
C ALA A 101 -16.79 -0.97 -5.89
N CYS A 102 -15.98 -1.86 -6.49
CA CYS A 102 -14.59 -1.59 -6.83
C CYS A 102 -14.45 -0.40 -7.79
N ALA A 103 -15.26 -0.35 -8.85
CA ALA A 103 -15.24 0.77 -9.81
C ALA A 103 -15.54 2.12 -9.16
N SER A 104 -16.35 2.13 -8.10
CA SER A 104 -16.68 3.34 -7.34
C SER A 104 -15.53 3.76 -6.43
N VAL A 105 -14.97 2.81 -5.66
CA VAL A 105 -13.88 3.07 -4.72
C VAL A 105 -12.59 3.47 -5.42
N LEU A 106 -12.24 2.83 -6.54
CA LEU A 106 -11.00 3.10 -7.26
C LEU A 106 -10.91 4.52 -7.84
N LYS A 107 -12.05 5.22 -7.98
CA LYS A 107 -12.13 6.61 -8.42
C LYS A 107 -11.96 7.63 -7.30
N LEU A 108 -11.91 7.20 -6.03
CA LEU A 108 -11.70 8.12 -4.91
C LEU A 108 -10.35 8.83 -5.06
N GLU A 109 -10.39 10.14 -4.86
CA GLU A 109 -9.23 11.02 -4.97
C GLU A 109 -8.60 11.28 -3.60
N GLU A 110 -7.29 11.47 -3.62
CA GLU A 110 -6.48 11.87 -2.47
C GLU A 110 -7.02 13.17 -1.84
N GLY A 111 -6.99 13.21 -0.50
CA GLY A 111 -7.56 14.30 0.28
C GLY A 111 -9.05 14.18 0.62
N SER A 112 -9.72 13.10 0.18
CA SER A 112 -11.01 12.71 0.75
C SER A 112 -10.82 11.95 2.07
N SER A 113 -11.73 12.10 3.03
CA SER A 113 -11.70 11.34 4.30
C SER A 113 -11.75 9.82 4.08
N GLU A 114 -12.33 9.41 2.96
CA GLU A 114 -12.51 8.02 2.58
C GLU A 114 -11.26 7.43 1.90
N PHE A 115 -10.34 8.23 1.36
CA PHE A 115 -9.19 7.73 0.59
C PHE A 115 -8.36 6.70 1.36
N THR A 116 -7.86 7.08 2.54
CA THR A 116 -7.00 6.20 3.35
C THR A 116 -7.75 4.96 3.84
N LYS A 117 -9.01 5.13 4.26
CA LYS A 117 -9.85 4.04 4.75
C LYS A 117 -10.11 2.99 3.68
N HIS A 118 -10.39 3.43 2.45
CA HIS A 118 -10.73 2.54 1.35
C HIS A 118 -9.50 2.00 0.62
N HIS A 119 -8.30 2.50 0.90
CA HIS A 119 -7.07 1.95 0.32
C HIS A 119 -6.86 0.48 0.69
N SER A 120 -6.89 0.14 1.98
CA SER A 120 -6.80 -1.26 2.46
C SER A 120 -7.90 -2.14 1.83
N ILE A 121 -9.16 -1.68 1.88
CA ILE A 121 -10.31 -2.40 1.32
C ILE A 121 -10.14 -2.65 -0.18
N ALA A 122 -9.71 -1.64 -0.94
CA ALA A 122 -9.50 -1.76 -2.38
C ALA A 122 -8.30 -2.64 -2.71
N SER A 123 -7.20 -2.55 -1.95
CA SER A 123 -6.05 -3.45 -2.07
C SER A 123 -6.42 -4.90 -1.79
N LYS A 124 -7.49 -5.12 -1.00
CA LYS A 124 -7.99 -6.44 -0.68
C LYS A 124 -8.98 -7.00 -1.68
N TRP A 125 -9.83 -6.20 -2.33
CA TRP A 125 -10.93 -6.73 -3.14
C TRP A 125 -10.89 -6.34 -4.61
N CYS A 126 -10.14 -5.29 -4.97
CA CYS A 126 -10.17 -4.66 -6.28
C CYS A 126 -8.88 -4.85 -7.08
N VAL A 127 -8.09 -5.85 -6.69
CA VAL A 127 -6.81 -6.20 -7.32
C VAL A 127 -6.82 -7.67 -7.70
N GLU A 128 -5.97 -8.04 -8.65
CA GLU A 128 -5.74 -9.45 -8.96
C GLU A 128 -5.07 -10.16 -7.78
N PRO A 129 -5.37 -11.46 -7.55
CA PRO A 129 -4.71 -12.23 -6.52
C PRO A 129 -3.19 -12.19 -6.66
N ILE A 130 -2.50 -11.75 -5.60
CA ILE A 130 -1.04 -11.64 -5.57
C ILE A 130 -0.51 -12.12 -4.23
N SER A 131 0.60 -12.85 -4.25
CA SER A 131 1.29 -13.27 -3.02
C SER A 131 2.10 -12.12 -2.41
N VAL A 132 2.37 -12.19 -1.11
CA VAL A 132 3.29 -11.26 -0.43
C VAL A 132 4.64 -11.20 -1.14
N ASN A 133 5.24 -12.34 -1.48
CA ASN A 133 6.52 -12.40 -2.19
C ASN A 133 6.47 -11.69 -3.55
N SER A 134 5.44 -11.96 -4.35
CA SER A 134 5.27 -11.36 -5.68
C SER A 134 5.06 -9.85 -5.58
N LEU A 135 4.27 -9.38 -4.61
CA LEU A 135 4.03 -7.95 -4.41
C LEU A 135 5.30 -7.22 -3.97
N LEU A 136 6.04 -7.76 -3.00
CA LEU A 136 7.30 -7.18 -2.56
C LEU A 136 8.34 -7.16 -3.69
N SER A 137 8.40 -8.22 -4.50
CA SER A 137 9.26 -8.27 -5.69
C SER A 137 8.92 -7.16 -6.70
N LYS A 138 7.62 -6.90 -6.95
CA LYS A 138 7.18 -5.77 -7.79
C LYS A 138 7.57 -4.41 -7.22
N ARG A 139 7.67 -4.29 -5.88
CA ARG A 139 8.16 -3.10 -5.18
C ARG A 139 9.69 -2.99 -5.15
N GLY A 140 10.41 -3.94 -5.76
CA GLY A 140 11.88 -3.98 -5.75
C GLY A 140 12.48 -4.51 -4.44
N ILE A 141 11.67 -5.08 -3.56
CA ILE A 141 12.11 -5.63 -2.28
C ILE A 141 12.48 -7.10 -2.48
N ILE A 142 13.74 -7.44 -2.21
CA ILE A 142 14.28 -8.80 -2.34
C ILE A 142 14.31 -9.47 -0.97
N LEU A 143 13.57 -10.57 -0.83
CA LEU A 143 13.57 -11.36 0.41
C LEU A 143 14.87 -12.15 0.56
N LEU A 144 15.29 -12.37 1.80
CA LEU A 144 16.37 -13.30 2.09
C LEU A 144 15.92 -14.74 1.78
N SER A 145 16.84 -15.56 1.28
CA SER A 145 16.58 -16.99 1.15
C SER A 145 16.27 -17.60 2.52
N THR A 146 15.17 -18.35 2.61
CA THR A 146 14.77 -19.13 3.80
C THR A 146 15.31 -20.56 3.76
N GLU A 147 16.11 -20.90 2.73
CA GLU A 147 16.66 -22.24 2.49
C GLU A 147 18.19 -22.15 2.35
N GLY A 148 18.89 -23.18 2.84
CA GLY A 148 20.35 -23.26 2.78
C GLY A 148 21.07 -22.34 3.77
N SER A 149 22.36 -22.11 3.52
CA SER A 149 23.25 -21.29 4.35
C SER A 149 23.50 -19.89 3.78
N GLU A 150 22.78 -19.50 2.73
CA GLU A 150 22.86 -18.17 2.17
C GLU A 150 22.44 -17.12 3.20
N ASN A 151 23.05 -15.94 3.13
CA ASN A 151 22.69 -14.78 3.95
C ASN A 151 22.81 -15.01 5.48
N ALA A 152 23.69 -15.93 5.92
CA ALA A 152 23.86 -16.28 7.33
C ALA A 152 24.09 -15.07 8.26
N ASP A 153 24.91 -14.09 7.84
CA ASP A 153 25.17 -12.88 8.61
C ASP A 153 23.94 -11.97 8.70
N ALA A 154 23.16 -11.87 7.62
CA ALA A 154 21.92 -11.10 7.61
C ALA A 154 20.86 -11.74 8.51
N TRP A 155 20.73 -13.07 8.47
CA TRP A 155 19.83 -13.80 9.36
C TRP A 155 20.24 -13.69 10.83
N THR A 156 21.53 -13.73 11.12
CA THR A 156 22.04 -13.51 12.48
C THR A 156 21.70 -12.11 12.98
N THR A 157 21.82 -11.10 12.12
CA THR A 157 21.44 -9.71 12.45
C THR A 157 19.94 -9.60 12.73
N ILE A 158 19.10 -10.20 11.87
CA ILE A 158 17.65 -10.24 12.06
C ILE A 158 17.29 -10.92 13.39
N ALA A 159 17.89 -12.07 13.71
CA ALA A 159 17.58 -12.81 14.92
C ALA A 159 17.96 -12.04 16.20
N LYS A 160 19.07 -11.27 16.17
CA LYS A 160 19.44 -10.36 17.26
C LYS A 160 18.40 -9.26 17.44
N ASP A 161 18.01 -8.60 16.36
CA ASP A 161 17.03 -7.52 16.40
C ASP A 161 15.64 -8.02 16.81
N TYR A 162 15.28 -9.22 16.37
CA TYR A 162 14.03 -9.88 16.74
C TYR A 162 13.99 -10.14 18.24
N ALA A 163 15.06 -10.70 18.82
CA ALA A 163 15.17 -10.93 20.26
C ALA A 163 15.18 -9.62 21.06
N ALA A 164 15.87 -8.58 20.56
CA ALA A 164 15.87 -7.26 21.18
C ALA A 164 14.46 -6.63 21.16
N ASN A 165 13.74 -6.73 20.04
CA ASN A 165 12.37 -6.25 19.91
C ASN A 165 11.42 -6.99 20.87
N LYS A 166 11.52 -8.33 20.94
CA LYS A 166 10.78 -9.13 21.92
C LYS A 166 11.02 -8.65 23.34
N LYS A 167 12.29 -8.44 23.72
CA LYS A 167 12.66 -7.98 25.06
C LYS A 167 12.09 -6.59 25.37
N ALA A 168 12.12 -5.68 24.41
CA ALA A 168 11.61 -4.32 24.57
C ALA A 168 10.08 -4.28 24.69
N ASN A 169 9.38 -5.09 23.90
CA ASN A 169 7.91 -5.05 23.80
C ASN A 169 7.20 -6.13 24.60
N SER A 170 7.94 -7.07 25.21
CA SER A 170 7.42 -8.25 25.91
C SER A 170 6.45 -9.09 25.06
N LYS A 171 6.56 -9.03 23.73
CA LYS A 171 5.74 -9.77 22.76
C LYS A 171 6.61 -10.19 21.58
N GLU A 172 6.32 -11.35 21.00
CA GLU A 172 6.94 -11.76 19.72
C GLU A 172 6.58 -10.77 18.60
N PRO A 173 7.57 -10.30 17.82
CA PRO A 173 7.33 -9.44 16.67
C PRO A 173 6.43 -10.07 15.60
N MET A 174 6.47 -11.40 15.46
CA MET A 174 5.62 -12.17 14.54
C MET A 174 4.87 -13.23 15.33
N ASP A 175 3.55 -13.29 15.22
CA ASP A 175 2.75 -14.27 15.97
C ASP A 175 3.13 -15.72 15.62
N GLY A 176 3.14 -16.62 16.60
CA GLY A 176 3.51 -18.03 16.41
C GLY A 176 5.00 -18.29 16.16
N VAL A 177 5.87 -17.28 16.32
CA VAL A 177 7.32 -17.45 16.32
C VAL A 177 7.80 -17.38 17.76
N ASP A 178 7.85 -18.53 18.43
CA ASP A 178 8.31 -18.59 19.82
C ASP A 178 9.84 -18.50 19.88
N SER A 179 10.41 -17.29 19.83
CA SER A 179 11.85 -17.09 19.87
C SER A 179 12.40 -17.38 21.27
N THR A 180 13.51 -18.11 21.35
CA THR A 180 14.17 -18.43 22.62
C THR A 180 15.07 -17.30 23.06
N GLU A 181 15.19 -17.09 24.37
CA GLU A 181 16.25 -16.23 24.90
C GLU A 181 17.61 -16.82 24.56
N VAL A 182 18.50 -15.98 24.04
CA VAL A 182 19.87 -16.36 23.68
C VAL A 182 20.82 -15.72 24.69
N SER A 183 21.52 -16.55 25.46
CA SER A 183 22.51 -16.10 26.47
C SER A 183 23.94 -15.99 25.91
N GLY A 184 24.14 -16.22 24.62
CA GLY A 184 25.44 -16.17 23.94
C GLY A 184 25.34 -15.64 22.50
N THR A 185 26.17 -16.16 21.59
CA THR A 185 26.19 -15.73 20.18
C THR A 185 25.47 -16.69 19.23
N ASP A 186 24.94 -17.80 19.73
CA ASP A 186 24.24 -18.79 18.91
C ASP A 186 22.75 -18.45 18.77
N TYR A 187 22.38 -17.94 17.60
CA TYR A 187 21.01 -17.60 17.23
C TYR A 187 20.37 -18.64 16.31
N SER A 188 21.02 -19.79 16.05
CA SER A 188 20.58 -20.77 15.04
C SER A 188 19.12 -21.23 15.21
N GLY A 189 18.71 -21.51 16.45
CA GLY A 189 17.32 -21.89 16.76
C GLY A 189 16.29 -20.79 16.45
N ASN A 190 16.63 -19.53 16.74
CA ASN A 190 15.77 -18.39 16.42
C ASN A 190 15.73 -18.12 14.92
N ILE A 191 16.88 -18.21 14.24
CA ILE A 191 16.97 -18.07 12.78
C ILE A 191 16.05 -19.08 12.10
N SER A 192 16.11 -20.35 12.48
CA SER A 192 15.27 -21.40 11.88
C SER A 192 13.76 -21.12 12.05
N LYS A 193 13.35 -20.66 13.24
CA LYS A 193 11.95 -20.28 13.52
C LYS A 193 11.51 -19.09 12.67
N ILE A 194 12.34 -18.04 12.61
CA ILE A 194 12.07 -16.84 11.81
C ILE A 194 11.99 -17.20 10.31
N GLN A 195 12.93 -17.97 9.78
CA GLN A 195 12.93 -18.44 8.39
C GLN A 195 11.68 -19.24 8.04
N THR A 196 11.27 -20.17 8.91
CA THR A 196 10.04 -20.95 8.75
C THR A 196 8.83 -20.02 8.65
N ALA A 197 8.75 -19.04 9.56
CA ALA A 197 7.67 -18.08 9.60
C ALA A 197 7.64 -17.18 8.35
N CYS A 198 8.81 -16.71 7.90
CA CYS A 198 8.98 -15.99 6.63
C CYS A 198 8.49 -16.81 5.43
N ASN A 199 8.83 -18.10 5.39
CA ASN A 199 8.44 -19.01 4.31
C ASN A 199 6.92 -19.23 4.25
N THR A 200 6.27 -19.35 5.41
CA THR A 200 4.79 -19.45 5.49
C THR A 200 4.12 -18.14 5.09
N ARG A 201 4.61 -16.99 5.57
CA ARG A 201 3.96 -15.70 5.34
C ARG A 201 4.12 -15.19 3.91
N LYS A 202 5.27 -15.45 3.26
CA LYS A 202 5.55 -14.93 1.91
C LYS A 202 4.63 -15.48 0.81
N THR A 203 4.00 -16.63 1.05
CA THR A 203 3.10 -17.28 0.09
C THR A 203 1.64 -16.81 0.21
N LYS A 204 1.31 -16.06 1.26
CA LYS A 204 -0.05 -15.59 1.55
C LYS A 204 -0.57 -14.69 0.43
N SER A 205 -1.80 -14.95 -0.03
CA SER A 205 -2.45 -14.17 -1.09
C SER A 205 -3.25 -12.97 -0.56
N SER A 206 -3.37 -11.91 -1.37
CA SER A 206 -4.07 -10.64 -1.07
C SER A 206 -5.49 -10.80 -0.49
N HIS A 207 -6.22 -11.79 -0.99
CA HIS A 207 -7.61 -12.04 -0.61
C HIS A 207 -7.77 -12.90 0.64
N GLU A 208 -6.67 -13.42 1.21
CA GLU A 208 -6.73 -14.22 2.42
C GLU A 208 -6.74 -13.34 3.69
N GLU A 209 -7.18 -13.90 4.81
CA GLU A 209 -7.06 -13.25 6.12
C GLU A 209 -5.58 -12.95 6.45
N GLU A 210 -5.33 -11.87 7.19
CA GLU A 210 -3.99 -11.47 7.66
C GLU A 210 -2.96 -11.10 6.58
N PHE A 211 -3.35 -11.02 5.31
CA PHE A 211 -2.43 -10.64 4.23
C PHE A 211 -1.61 -9.37 4.52
N GLU A 212 -2.26 -8.27 4.92
CA GLU A 212 -1.59 -6.99 5.20
C GLU A 212 -0.57 -7.13 6.33
N LYS A 213 -0.97 -7.82 7.41
CA LYS A 213 -0.09 -8.13 8.52
C LYS A 213 1.12 -8.96 8.05
N TYR A 214 0.89 -9.97 7.22
CA TYR A 214 1.97 -10.84 6.74
C TYR A 214 2.89 -10.11 5.76
N LEU A 215 2.35 -9.17 4.99
CA LEU A 215 3.12 -8.27 4.14
C LEU A 215 4.06 -7.41 4.99
N GLU A 216 3.56 -6.79 6.06
CA GLU A 216 4.35 -6.01 7.01
C GLU A 216 5.40 -6.87 7.72
N ASP A 217 5.00 -8.03 8.28
CA ASP A 217 5.88 -8.97 8.96
C ASP A 217 7.04 -9.39 8.03
N VAL A 218 6.76 -9.74 6.77
CA VAL A 218 7.76 -10.17 5.79
C VAL A 218 8.67 -9.02 5.37
N GLN A 219 8.10 -7.84 5.13
CA GLN A 219 8.87 -6.65 4.78
C GLN A 219 9.80 -6.22 5.91
N GLN A 220 9.43 -6.45 7.17
CA GLN A 220 10.23 -6.05 8.32
C GLN A 220 11.29 -7.08 8.72
N TRP A 221 10.96 -8.37 8.65
CA TRP A 221 11.76 -9.43 9.29
C TRP A 221 12.36 -10.46 8.32
N CYS A 222 12.03 -10.39 7.03
CA CYS A 222 12.50 -11.36 6.04
C CYS A 222 13.36 -10.75 4.92
N VAL A 223 13.83 -9.52 5.11
CA VAL A 223 14.67 -8.77 4.16
C VAL A 223 15.99 -8.37 4.80
N SER A 224 17.01 -8.12 3.98
CA SER A 224 18.27 -7.58 4.51
C SER A 224 18.08 -6.15 4.99
N LYS A 225 18.43 -5.87 6.25
CA LYS A 225 18.42 -4.51 6.80
C LYS A 225 19.49 -3.58 6.22
N SER A 226 20.45 -4.13 5.45
CA SER A 226 21.43 -3.33 4.70
C SER A 226 20.87 -2.71 3.42
N LYS A 227 19.64 -3.10 3.02
CA LYS A 227 18.99 -2.71 1.76
C LYS A 227 17.62 -2.04 1.96
N LEU A 228 17.27 -1.67 3.20
CA LEU A 228 16.08 -0.89 3.53
C LEU A 228 16.42 0.60 3.62
#